data_AF-A0A2G9U9L6-F1
#
_entry.id   AF-A0A2G9U9L6-F1
#
_cell.length_a   1.000
_cell.length_b   1.000
_cell.length_c   1.000
_cell.angle_alpha   90.00
_cell.angle_beta   90.00
_cell.angle_gamma   90.00
#
_symmetry.space_group_name_H-M   'P 1'
#
loop_
_entity.id
_entity.type
_entity.pdbx_description
1 polymer ?
#
loop_
_entity_poly.entity_id
_entity_poly.type
_entity_poly.pdbx_seq_one_letter_code
_entity_poly.pdbx_strand_id
1 'polypeptide(L)'
;MFKTELGRNKFVQFRGCNGSILHYGHANAPNDKQIKDGDMCLFDMGPEYNCYASDVTTSFPANGKFTEKQKIVYNAVLEANQAVFKAARPGDIDEMVNARLGAVFMPHGLGHLIGLDVHDCGGYLGVITIEPGCYFIDTLLDAAFKDPKLAKFLVKAEIDKYRGQGGVRIEDDVVIWEKGNENMSDVPRTIEEIEHFMTSVVFNDATVQKSISSHLKKH
;
A
#
# COMPACT_ATOMS: atom_id res chain seq x y z
N MET A 1 18.58 -1.34 -16.45
CA MET A 1 19.56 -0.84 -15.44
C MET A 1 19.24 0.63 -15.21
N PHE A 2 18.54 0.95 -14.12
CA PHE A 2 18.20 2.33 -13.77
C PHE A 2 19.48 3.12 -13.52
N LYS A 3 19.93 3.90 -14.51
CA LYS A 3 20.93 4.96 -14.33
C LYS A 3 20.17 6.27 -14.37
N THR A 4 19.71 6.71 -13.21
CA THR A 4 19.21 8.07 -13.04
C THR A 4 20.40 8.97 -12.71
N GLU A 5 20.97 9.61 -13.73
CA GLU A 5 21.73 10.85 -13.55
C GLU A 5 20.72 11.99 -13.38
N LEU A 6 20.12 12.06 -12.19
CA LEU A 6 19.41 13.23 -11.69
C LEU A 6 20.17 13.69 -10.44
N GLY A 7 20.69 14.90 -10.50
CA GLY A 7 21.53 15.49 -9.47
C GLY A 7 20.87 15.43 -8.09
N ARG A 8 21.62 14.90 -7.12
CA ARG A 8 21.51 15.13 -5.67
C ARG A 8 20.17 14.93 -4.95
N ASN A 9 19.15 14.30 -5.54
CA ASN A 9 17.96 13.86 -4.79
C ASN A 9 17.79 12.33 -4.91
N LYS A 10 18.41 11.59 -3.98
CA LYS A 10 18.11 10.16 -3.78
C LYS A 10 16.72 10.08 -3.14
N PHE A 11 15.67 9.95 -3.94
CA PHE A 11 14.36 9.55 -3.40
C PHE A 11 14.45 8.08 -2.97
N VAL A 12 14.21 7.85 -1.69
CA VAL A 12 14.37 6.58 -1.02
C VAL A 12 13.15 6.40 -0.13
N GLN A 13 12.38 5.35 -0.33
CA GLN A 13 11.20 5.03 0.48
C GLN A 13 11.10 3.51 0.63
N PHE A 14 10.20 3.06 1.51
CA PHE A 14 10.13 1.75 2.15
C PHE A 14 10.64 0.59 1.27
N ARG A 15 11.57 -0.20 1.82
CA ARG A 15 12.20 -1.35 1.13
C ARG A 15 12.39 -2.53 2.07
N GLY A 16 12.18 -3.74 1.58
CA GLY A 16 12.41 -4.97 2.37
C GLY A 16 11.77 -4.85 3.76
N CYS A 17 12.50 -5.19 4.82
CA CYS A 17 11.99 -5.12 6.20
C CYS A 17 11.42 -3.75 6.65
N ASN A 18 11.81 -2.63 6.01
CA ASN A 18 11.23 -1.33 6.33
C ASN A 18 9.78 -1.19 5.86
N GLY A 19 9.35 -1.99 4.88
CA GLY A 19 7.93 -2.08 4.48
C GLY A 19 7.03 -2.58 5.62
N SER A 20 7.60 -3.16 6.68
CA SER A 20 6.88 -3.54 7.91
C SER A 20 6.80 -2.43 8.96
N ILE A 21 7.43 -1.26 8.73
CA ILE A 21 7.33 -0.08 9.60
C ILE A 21 6.28 0.83 8.99
N LEU A 22 5.09 0.88 9.59
CA LEU A 22 3.90 1.48 8.94
C LEU A 22 4.08 2.95 8.52
N HIS A 23 4.65 3.79 9.40
CA HIS A 23 4.93 5.21 9.14
C HIS A 23 6.44 5.47 9.04
N TYR A 24 7.14 4.71 8.20
CA TYR A 24 8.55 4.96 7.90
C TYR A 24 8.73 6.30 7.16
N GLY A 25 9.90 6.93 7.29
CA GLY A 25 10.22 8.20 6.62
C GLY A 25 10.30 9.43 7.53
N HIS A 26 9.89 9.29 8.79
CA HIS A 26 10.07 10.33 9.81
C HIS A 26 11.56 10.62 10.11
N ALA A 27 11.86 11.70 10.84
CA ALA A 27 13.23 12.18 11.07
C ALA A 27 14.21 11.14 11.67
N ASN A 28 13.72 10.15 12.44
CA ASN A 28 14.55 9.10 13.04
C ASN A 28 14.65 7.83 12.17
N ALA A 29 13.94 7.79 11.05
CA ALA A 29 14.03 6.78 10.01
C ALA A 29 13.92 7.47 8.64
N PRO A 30 14.87 8.36 8.30
CA PRO A 30 14.66 9.49 7.39
C PRO A 30 14.84 9.10 5.93
N ASN A 31 14.25 7.98 5.51
CA ASN A 31 14.26 7.60 4.10
C ASN A 31 15.68 7.52 3.53
N ASP A 32 16.62 6.83 4.22
CA ASP A 32 18.05 6.84 3.85
C ASP A 32 18.60 5.50 3.31
N LYS A 33 17.78 4.44 3.35
CA LYS A 33 18.17 3.10 2.92
C LYS A 33 18.15 2.92 1.40
N GLN A 34 19.30 2.63 0.81
CA GLN A 34 19.42 2.34 -0.63
C GLN A 34 18.60 1.12 -1.06
N ILE A 35 17.70 1.27 -2.04
CA ILE A 35 16.93 0.18 -2.67
C ILE A 35 17.88 -0.85 -3.31
N LYS A 36 17.61 -2.15 -3.11
CA LYS A 36 18.38 -3.26 -3.69
C LYS A 36 17.54 -4.07 -4.67
N ASP A 37 18.24 -4.77 -5.56
CA ASP A 37 17.62 -5.76 -6.43
C ASP A 37 16.89 -6.83 -5.61
N GLY A 38 15.68 -7.19 -6.03
CA GLY A 38 14.80 -8.14 -5.35
C GLY A 38 14.00 -7.59 -4.15
N ASP A 39 14.24 -6.36 -3.70
CA ASP A 39 13.41 -5.74 -2.65
C ASP A 39 11.97 -5.56 -3.13
N MET A 40 11.00 -5.73 -2.22
CA MET A 40 9.69 -5.09 -2.36
C MET A 40 9.82 -3.64 -1.92
N CYS A 41 9.22 -2.75 -2.69
CA CYS A 41 8.99 -1.35 -2.34
C CYS A 41 7.53 -1.17 -1.91
N LEU A 42 7.31 -0.30 -0.93
CA LEU A 42 5.99 0.17 -0.52
C LEU A 42 6.07 1.69 -0.45
N PHE A 43 5.37 2.37 -1.34
CA PHE A 43 5.43 3.82 -1.46
C PHE A 43 4.06 4.36 -1.09
N ASP A 44 3.97 4.85 0.13
CA ASP A 44 2.83 5.56 0.70
C ASP A 44 3.13 7.06 0.60
N MET A 45 2.40 7.74 -0.29
CA MET A 45 2.60 9.15 -0.58
C MET A 45 1.31 9.81 -1.06
N GLY A 46 1.05 10.99 -0.53
CA GLY A 46 -0.09 11.82 -0.88
C GLY A 46 0.31 13.29 -1.08
N PRO A 47 0.12 13.89 -2.27
CA PRO A 47 0.20 15.34 -2.42
C PRO A 47 -1.01 16.03 -1.76
N GLU A 48 -0.78 17.27 -1.34
CA GLU A 48 -1.85 18.20 -0.94
C GLU A 48 -1.99 19.30 -2.00
N TYR A 49 -3.23 19.62 -2.38
CA TYR A 49 -3.53 20.74 -3.27
C TYR A 49 -4.69 21.58 -2.73
N ASN A 50 -4.49 22.89 -2.59
CA ASN A 50 -5.46 23.80 -1.98
C ASN A 50 -5.98 23.31 -0.62
N CYS A 51 -5.10 22.74 0.20
CA CYS A 51 -5.41 22.14 1.49
C CYS A 51 -6.31 20.90 1.44
N TYR A 52 -6.50 20.28 0.28
CA TYR A 52 -7.10 18.96 0.17
C TYR A 52 -6.02 17.91 0.01
N ALA A 53 -6.07 16.88 0.84
CA ALA A 53 -5.16 15.75 0.81
C ALA A 53 -5.61 14.69 -0.20
N SER A 54 -4.65 13.89 -0.62
CA SER A 54 -4.83 12.56 -1.20
C SER A 54 -3.93 11.61 -0.45
N ASP A 55 -4.25 10.31 -0.43
CA ASP A 55 -3.43 9.32 0.26
C ASP A 55 -3.42 8.01 -0.51
N VAL A 56 -2.26 7.67 -1.08
CA VAL A 56 -2.15 6.56 -2.01
C VAL A 56 -0.89 5.77 -1.71
N THR A 57 -1.09 4.50 -1.39
CA THR A 57 -0.02 3.51 -1.27
C THR A 57 0.06 2.59 -2.50
N THR A 58 1.28 2.46 -3.03
CA THR A 58 1.63 1.52 -4.10
C THR A 58 2.73 0.56 -3.64
N SER A 59 2.56 -0.73 -3.89
CA SER A 59 3.59 -1.74 -3.59
C SER A 59 4.05 -2.42 -4.87
N PHE A 60 5.37 -2.52 -5.08
CA PHE A 60 5.94 -3.04 -6.34
C PHE A 60 7.37 -3.58 -6.15
N PRO A 61 7.84 -4.51 -6.99
CA PRO A 61 9.21 -5.01 -6.94
C PRO A 61 10.19 -3.94 -7.44
N ALA A 62 11.25 -3.70 -6.67
CA ALA A 62 12.26 -2.68 -6.98
C ALA A 62 12.89 -2.82 -8.39
N ASN A 63 12.97 -4.05 -8.89
CA ASN A 63 13.56 -4.37 -10.19
C ASN A 63 12.53 -4.52 -11.31
N GLY A 64 11.25 -4.23 -11.04
CA GLY A 64 10.17 -4.27 -12.01
C GLY A 64 9.64 -5.65 -12.35
N LYS A 65 10.02 -6.71 -11.59
CA LYS A 65 9.51 -8.06 -11.82
C LYS A 65 9.19 -8.79 -10.52
N PHE A 66 7.95 -9.25 -10.38
CA PHE A 66 7.54 -9.97 -9.19
C PHE A 66 8.12 -11.39 -9.18
N THR A 67 8.69 -11.78 -8.05
CA THR A 67 8.94 -13.19 -7.73
C THR A 67 7.64 -13.89 -7.34
N GLU A 68 7.58 -15.21 -7.47
CA GLU A 68 6.38 -15.99 -7.10
C GLU A 68 5.96 -15.76 -5.64
N LYS A 69 6.92 -15.59 -4.72
CA LYS A 69 6.62 -15.25 -3.32
C LYS A 69 5.95 -13.87 -3.18
N GLN A 70 6.45 -12.88 -3.91
CA GLN A 70 5.88 -11.53 -3.89
C GLN A 70 4.48 -11.52 -4.50
N LYS A 71 4.26 -12.27 -5.59
CA LYS A 71 2.93 -12.40 -6.22
C LYS A 71 1.89 -12.95 -5.26
N ILE A 72 2.24 -13.97 -4.46
CA ILE A 72 1.31 -14.58 -3.49
C ILE A 72 0.81 -13.53 -2.48
N VAL A 73 1.73 -12.79 -1.86
CA VAL A 73 1.38 -11.77 -0.86
C VAL A 73 0.65 -10.60 -1.53
N TYR A 74 1.12 -10.16 -2.69
CA TYR A 74 0.54 -9.04 -3.43
C TYR A 74 -0.91 -9.33 -3.85
N ASN A 75 -1.17 -10.48 -4.47
CA ASN A 75 -2.52 -10.84 -4.90
C ASN A 75 -3.47 -11.03 -3.72
N ALA A 76 -3.02 -11.56 -2.58
CA ALA A 76 -3.85 -11.64 -1.38
C ALA A 76 -4.31 -10.25 -0.89
N VAL A 77 -3.41 -9.25 -0.92
CA VAL A 77 -3.75 -7.86 -0.55
C VAL A 77 -4.64 -7.21 -1.60
N LEU A 78 -4.38 -7.44 -2.89
CA LEU A 78 -5.21 -6.93 -3.99
C LEU A 78 -6.63 -7.49 -3.95
N GLU A 79 -6.78 -8.80 -3.71
CA GLU A 79 -8.08 -9.45 -3.55
C GLU A 79 -8.85 -8.86 -2.36
N ALA A 80 -8.18 -8.58 -1.24
CA ALA A 80 -8.78 -7.92 -0.09
C ALA A 80 -9.24 -6.49 -0.42
N ASN A 81 -8.39 -5.68 -1.06
CA ASN A 81 -8.72 -4.31 -1.50
C ASN A 81 -9.95 -4.32 -2.43
N GLN A 82 -9.95 -5.17 -3.45
CA GLN A 82 -11.06 -5.28 -4.39
C GLN A 82 -12.35 -5.79 -3.73
N ALA A 83 -12.25 -6.72 -2.79
CA ALA A 83 -13.40 -7.22 -2.05
C ALA A 83 -14.03 -6.12 -1.18
N VAL A 84 -13.21 -5.32 -0.50
CA VAL A 84 -13.67 -4.18 0.32
C VAL A 84 -14.27 -3.10 -0.57
N PHE A 85 -13.61 -2.71 -1.65
CA PHE A 85 -14.15 -1.75 -2.62
C PHE A 85 -15.51 -2.19 -3.16
N LYS A 86 -15.67 -3.46 -3.55
CA LYS A 86 -16.95 -3.99 -4.04
C LYS A 86 -18.04 -4.03 -2.97
N ALA A 87 -17.67 -4.24 -1.71
CA ALA A 87 -18.60 -4.30 -0.58
C ALA A 87 -18.91 -2.92 0.01
N ALA A 88 -18.06 -1.91 -0.24
CA ALA A 88 -18.16 -0.59 0.35
C ALA A 88 -19.45 0.11 -0.08
N ARG A 89 -20.38 0.22 0.87
CA ARG A 89 -21.68 0.88 0.73
C ARG A 89 -22.08 1.41 2.12
N PRO A 90 -23.03 2.36 2.21
CA PRO A 90 -23.56 2.77 3.50
C PRO A 90 -24.08 1.55 4.30
N GLY A 91 -23.50 1.27 5.47
CA GLY A 91 -23.81 0.06 6.26
C GLY A 91 -22.88 -0.19 7.46
N ASP A 92 -23.25 -1.17 8.28
CA ASP A 92 -22.69 -1.44 9.61
C ASP A 92 -21.35 -2.22 9.56
N ILE A 93 -20.36 -1.68 10.26
CA ILE A 93 -18.93 -2.02 10.23
C ILE A 93 -18.59 -3.12 11.25
N ASP A 94 -19.54 -3.43 12.13
CA ASP A 94 -19.36 -4.31 13.29
C ASP A 94 -18.99 -5.77 12.92
N GLU A 95 -19.39 -6.25 11.74
CA GLU A 95 -19.14 -7.65 11.34
C GLU A 95 -17.66 -7.90 10.98
N MET A 96 -16.97 -6.89 10.43
CA MET A 96 -15.56 -6.99 10.03
C MET A 96 -14.60 -6.87 11.23
N VAL A 97 -14.94 -6.04 12.22
CA VAL A 97 -14.10 -5.80 13.42
C VAL A 97 -14.04 -7.04 14.33
N ASN A 98 -15.11 -7.82 14.38
CA ASN A 98 -15.24 -8.93 15.32
C ASN A 98 -14.35 -10.14 15.02
N ALA A 99 -13.86 -10.31 13.78
CA ALA A 99 -13.11 -11.51 13.38
C ALA A 99 -11.63 -11.52 13.87
N ARG A 100 -11.02 -10.36 14.16
CA ARG A 100 -9.69 -10.09 14.78
C ARG A 100 -8.45 -10.90 14.36
N LEU A 101 -8.56 -11.90 13.48
CA LEU A 101 -7.44 -12.71 12.98
C LEU A 101 -6.54 -11.88 12.05
N GLY A 102 -7.14 -10.94 11.30
CA GLY A 102 -6.41 -10.03 10.42
C GLY A 102 -5.39 -9.14 11.15
N ALA A 103 -5.60 -8.83 12.44
CA ALA A 103 -4.74 -7.92 13.20
C ALA A 103 -3.28 -8.40 13.38
N VAL A 104 -3.00 -9.68 13.16
CA VAL A 104 -1.63 -10.23 13.19
C VAL A 104 -0.82 -9.79 11.96
N PHE A 105 -1.49 -9.66 10.80
CA PHE A 105 -0.86 -9.32 9.52
C PHE A 105 -1.22 -7.93 9.00
N MET A 106 -2.30 -7.32 9.52
CA MET A 106 -2.79 -5.97 9.24
C MET A 106 -3.08 -5.25 10.57
N PRO A 107 -2.05 -4.74 11.27
CA PRO A 107 -2.23 -4.21 12.62
C PRO A 107 -2.76 -2.77 12.68
N HIS A 108 -3.06 -2.16 11.52
CA HIS A 108 -3.71 -0.84 11.41
C HIS A 108 -5.17 -0.98 10.98
N GLY A 109 -5.89 0.14 10.99
CA GLY A 109 -7.25 0.21 10.47
C GLY A 109 -7.30 -0.16 8.98
N LEU A 110 -8.47 -0.55 8.49
CA LEU A 110 -8.67 -0.82 7.05
C LEU A 110 -8.66 0.44 6.19
N GLY A 111 -8.79 1.61 6.83
CA GLY A 111 -8.84 2.93 6.22
C GLY A 111 -9.32 3.98 7.20
N HIS A 112 -9.25 5.24 6.77
CA HIS A 112 -9.70 6.42 7.49
C HIS A 112 -10.37 7.42 6.55
N LEU A 113 -10.97 8.47 7.10
CA LEU A 113 -11.47 9.58 6.29
C LEU A 113 -10.30 10.38 5.75
N ILE A 114 -10.53 10.99 4.58
CA ILE A 114 -9.59 11.92 3.97
C ILE A 114 -10.33 13.15 3.43
N GLY A 115 -9.72 14.32 3.60
CA GLY A 115 -10.29 15.58 3.15
C GLY A 115 -9.32 16.74 3.35
N LEU A 116 -9.57 17.61 4.32
CA LEU A 116 -8.66 18.72 4.63
C LEU A 116 -7.39 18.25 5.35
N ASP A 117 -7.56 17.29 6.26
CA ASP A 117 -6.47 16.55 6.86
C ASP A 117 -6.38 15.15 6.22
N VAL A 118 -5.18 14.57 6.17
CA VAL A 118 -4.97 13.17 5.71
C VAL A 118 -5.78 12.21 6.57
N HIS A 119 -5.77 12.40 7.90
CA HIS A 119 -6.67 11.75 8.83
C HIS A 119 -7.78 12.74 9.23
N ASP A 120 -8.80 12.89 8.39
CA ASP A 120 -9.82 13.92 8.57
C ASP A 120 -10.77 13.65 9.75
N CYS A 121 -11.40 14.72 10.25
CA CYS A 121 -12.34 14.69 11.37
C CYS A 121 -13.77 14.29 10.93
N GLY A 122 -14.63 13.83 11.86
CA GLY A 122 -16.09 13.72 11.61
C GLY A 122 -16.72 12.33 11.47
N GLY A 123 -15.98 11.21 11.45
CA GLY A 123 -16.54 9.85 11.39
C GLY A 123 -17.12 9.43 10.01
N TYR A 124 -17.88 8.33 9.92
CA TYR A 124 -18.21 7.56 8.68
C TYR A 124 -19.10 8.21 7.59
N LEU A 125 -18.93 9.50 7.26
CA LEU A 125 -19.61 10.16 6.14
C LEU A 125 -18.59 10.94 5.29
N GLY A 126 -18.20 10.44 4.12
CA GLY A 126 -17.27 11.16 3.23
C GLY A 126 -16.43 10.27 2.32
N VAL A 127 -15.30 10.81 1.89
CA VAL A 127 -14.22 10.10 1.17
C VAL A 127 -13.42 9.30 2.20
N ILE A 128 -13.10 8.06 1.89
CA ILE A 128 -12.32 7.15 2.75
C ILE A 128 -11.13 6.58 1.99
N THR A 129 -10.08 6.21 2.71
CA THR A 129 -9.06 5.31 2.20
C THR A 129 -9.52 3.85 2.31
N ILE A 130 -9.12 3.00 1.36
CA ILE A 130 -9.19 1.53 1.47
C ILE A 130 -7.78 1.00 1.35
N GLU A 131 -7.14 0.70 2.49
CA GLU A 131 -5.70 0.47 2.60
C GLU A 131 -5.32 -0.89 3.22
N PRO A 132 -5.88 -2.05 2.79
CA PRO A 132 -5.47 -3.32 3.35
C PRO A 132 -3.96 -3.55 3.14
N GLY A 133 -3.35 -4.19 4.14
CA GLY A 133 -1.94 -4.52 4.11
C GLY A 133 -1.64 -5.88 4.72
N CYS A 134 -0.53 -6.48 4.29
CA CYS A 134 0.02 -7.71 4.86
C CYS A 134 1.50 -7.50 5.16
N TYR A 135 1.87 -7.55 6.44
CA TYR A 135 3.23 -7.28 6.92
C TYR A 135 3.79 -8.45 7.73
N PHE A 136 5.08 -8.70 7.56
CA PHE A 136 5.82 -9.67 8.36
C PHE A 136 6.60 -8.93 9.44
N ILE A 137 5.94 -8.62 10.56
CA ILE A 137 6.48 -7.87 11.70
C ILE A 137 6.96 -8.86 12.79
N ASP A 138 8.25 -8.87 13.06
CA ASP A 138 8.87 -9.90 13.91
C ASP A 138 8.27 -9.96 15.32
N THR A 139 8.02 -8.82 15.95
CA THR A 139 7.48 -8.74 17.32
C THR A 139 6.06 -9.28 17.42
N LEU A 140 5.21 -9.01 16.42
CA LEU A 140 3.83 -9.51 16.36
C LEU A 140 3.80 -11.01 16.07
N LEU A 141 4.61 -11.47 15.11
CA LEU A 141 4.73 -12.88 14.77
C LEU A 141 5.25 -13.69 15.97
N ASP A 142 6.27 -13.20 16.67
CA ASP A 142 6.83 -13.85 17.86
C ASP A 142 5.82 -13.95 19.00
N ALA A 143 4.98 -12.93 19.19
CA ALA A 143 3.90 -12.95 20.15
C ALA A 143 2.82 -13.98 19.73
N ALA A 144 2.42 -13.98 18.47
CA ALA A 144 1.38 -14.87 17.95
C ALA A 144 1.80 -16.34 17.98
N PHE A 145 3.08 -16.66 17.74
CA PHE A 145 3.60 -18.03 17.87
C PHE A 145 3.64 -18.53 19.31
N LYS A 146 3.68 -17.63 20.30
CA LYS A 146 3.66 -17.98 21.74
C LYS A 146 2.23 -18.12 22.28
N ASP A 147 1.23 -17.57 21.63
CA ASP A 147 -0.18 -17.69 22.02
C ASP A 147 -0.80 -18.98 21.45
N PRO A 148 -1.17 -19.98 22.26
CA PRO A 148 -1.78 -21.23 21.78
C PRO A 148 -3.09 -21.02 21.01
N LYS A 149 -3.83 -19.93 21.27
CA LYS A 149 -5.07 -19.61 20.55
C LYS A 149 -4.81 -19.22 19.10
N LEU A 150 -3.67 -18.55 18.84
CA LEU A 150 -3.28 -18.06 17.52
C LEU A 150 -2.36 -19.07 16.82
N ALA A 151 -1.36 -19.61 17.51
CA ALA A 151 -0.34 -20.49 16.97
C ALA A 151 -0.90 -21.72 16.22
N LYS A 152 -2.06 -22.24 16.64
CA LYS A 152 -2.73 -23.37 15.97
C LYS A 152 -3.18 -23.07 14.53
N PHE A 153 -3.31 -21.80 14.16
CA PHE A 153 -3.65 -21.34 12.82
C PHE A 153 -2.41 -20.93 11.99
N LEU A 154 -1.22 -20.91 12.60
CA LEU A 154 -0.01 -20.36 12.00
C LEU A 154 0.99 -21.47 11.68
N VAL A 155 1.33 -21.61 10.40
CA VAL A 155 2.36 -22.54 9.96
C VAL A 155 3.72 -21.84 10.01
N LYS A 156 4.39 -21.88 11.17
CA LYS A 156 5.65 -21.15 11.43
C LYS A 156 6.70 -21.35 10.34
N ALA A 157 6.92 -22.58 9.90
CA ALA A 157 7.92 -22.90 8.87
C ALA A 157 7.62 -22.23 7.52
N GLU A 158 6.35 -21.98 7.19
CA GLU A 158 5.97 -21.27 5.98
C GLU A 158 6.09 -19.75 6.18
N ILE A 159 5.63 -19.22 7.31
CA ILE A 159 5.68 -17.79 7.63
C ILE A 159 7.13 -17.29 7.73
N ASP A 160 8.03 -18.07 8.32
CA ASP A 160 9.44 -17.70 8.46
C ASP A 160 10.14 -17.48 7.09
N LYS A 161 9.61 -18.04 5.99
CA LYS A 161 10.12 -17.81 4.63
C LYS A 161 9.91 -16.37 4.14
N TYR A 162 9.05 -15.61 4.81
CA TYR A 162 8.67 -14.23 4.45
C TYR A 162 9.20 -13.17 5.43
N ARG A 163 9.78 -13.59 6.57
CA ARG A 163 10.42 -12.64 7.50
C ARG A 163 11.50 -11.83 6.80
N GLY A 164 11.56 -10.54 7.16
CA GLY A 164 12.51 -9.58 6.58
C GLY A 164 12.16 -9.10 5.16
N GLN A 165 11.11 -9.64 4.51
CA GLN A 165 10.68 -9.17 3.20
C GLN A 165 9.88 -7.86 3.25
N GLY A 166 9.39 -7.46 4.43
CA GLY A 166 8.58 -6.26 4.62
C GLY A 166 7.10 -6.56 4.64
N GLY A 167 6.35 -5.76 3.88
CA GLY A 167 4.94 -5.97 3.64
C GLY A 167 4.49 -5.36 2.33
N VAL A 168 3.22 -5.60 2.03
CA VAL A 168 2.48 -5.02 0.91
C VAL A 168 1.33 -4.24 1.50
N ARG A 169 1.13 -3.01 1.02
CA ARG A 169 -0.08 -2.21 1.23
C ARG A 169 -0.57 -1.70 -0.12
N ILE A 170 -1.87 -1.78 -0.34
CA ILE A 170 -2.55 -1.21 -1.51
C ILE A 170 -3.62 -0.29 -0.96
N GLU A 171 -3.51 0.98 -1.28
CA GLU A 171 -4.40 2.01 -0.75
C GLU A 171 -4.95 2.87 -1.88
N ASP A 172 -6.27 3.05 -1.83
CA ASP A 172 -7.05 3.84 -2.78
C ASP A 172 -7.93 4.84 -2.02
N ASP A 173 -8.02 6.05 -2.57
CA ASP A 173 -9.00 7.07 -2.17
C ASP A 173 -10.35 6.75 -2.81
N VAL A 174 -11.39 6.54 -1.99
CA VAL A 174 -12.70 6.10 -2.45
C VAL A 174 -13.81 7.01 -1.94
N VAL A 175 -14.63 7.53 -2.86
CA VAL A 175 -15.83 8.29 -2.53
C VAL A 175 -17.00 7.32 -2.37
N ILE A 176 -17.73 7.42 -1.25
CA ILE A 176 -18.97 6.66 -1.03
C ILE A 176 -20.17 7.52 -1.40
N TRP A 177 -20.98 7.04 -2.33
CA TRP A 177 -22.22 7.66 -2.80
C TRP A 177 -23.45 7.00 -2.16
N GLU A 178 -24.62 7.63 -2.27
CA GLU A 178 -25.89 7.04 -1.81
C GLU A 178 -26.15 5.66 -2.47
N LYS A 179 -25.72 5.50 -3.73
CA LYS A 179 -25.91 4.28 -4.52
C LYS A 179 -24.61 3.80 -5.16
N GLY A 180 -23.60 3.55 -4.33
CA GLY A 180 -22.35 2.91 -4.75
C GLY A 180 -21.12 3.65 -4.26
N ASN A 181 -20.02 3.50 -4.98
CA ASN A 181 -18.74 4.12 -4.68
C ASN A 181 -17.96 4.42 -5.96
N GLU A 182 -16.92 5.22 -5.85
CA GLU A 182 -16.01 5.60 -6.93
C GLU A 182 -14.57 5.61 -6.41
N ASN A 183 -13.66 4.94 -7.12
CA ASN A 183 -12.22 4.98 -6.82
C ASN A 183 -11.59 6.18 -7.55
N MET A 184 -10.93 7.05 -6.79
CA MET A 184 -10.27 8.26 -7.26
C MET A 184 -8.79 8.04 -7.62
N SER A 185 -8.21 6.90 -7.23
CA SER A 185 -6.81 6.55 -7.47
C SER A 185 -6.63 5.86 -8.83
N ASP A 186 -6.01 6.56 -9.79
CA ASP A 186 -5.69 6.05 -11.12
C ASP A 186 -4.22 5.58 -11.19
N VAL A 187 -3.95 4.37 -10.68
CA VAL A 187 -2.61 3.76 -10.68
C VAL A 187 -2.65 2.28 -11.08
N PRO A 188 -1.56 1.71 -11.62
CA PRO A 188 -1.46 0.28 -11.90
C PRO A 188 -1.71 -0.58 -10.64
N ARG A 189 -2.58 -1.59 -10.73
CA ARG A 189 -2.93 -2.45 -9.58
C ARG A 189 -2.67 -3.93 -9.84
N THR A 190 -2.87 -4.44 -11.05
CA THR A 190 -2.52 -5.83 -11.36
C THR A 190 -1.02 -6.01 -11.51
N ILE A 191 -0.53 -7.24 -11.31
CA ILE A 191 0.88 -7.58 -11.54
C ILE A 191 1.27 -7.22 -12.98
N GLU A 192 0.42 -7.56 -13.94
CA GLU A 192 0.65 -7.29 -15.35
C GLU A 192 0.75 -5.79 -15.65
N GLU A 193 -0.14 -4.97 -15.09
CA GLU A 193 -0.10 -3.51 -15.24
C GLU A 193 1.16 -2.92 -14.61
N ILE A 194 1.56 -3.38 -13.42
CA ILE A 194 2.76 -2.88 -12.74
C ILE A 194 4.02 -3.27 -13.51
N GLU A 195 4.18 -4.54 -13.88
CA GLU A 195 5.34 -5.00 -14.64
C GLU A 195 5.40 -4.31 -16.02
N HIS A 196 4.25 -4.12 -16.67
CA HIS A 196 4.17 -3.35 -17.90
C HIS A 196 4.61 -1.91 -17.67
N PHE A 197 4.04 -1.21 -16.69
CA PHE A 197 4.37 0.18 -16.36
C PHE A 197 5.87 0.37 -16.06
N MET A 198 6.46 -0.54 -15.27
CA MET A 198 7.87 -0.45 -14.88
C MET A 198 8.85 -0.76 -16.02
N THR A 199 8.40 -1.43 -17.09
CA THR A 199 9.24 -1.78 -18.25
C THR A 199 9.03 -0.87 -19.46
N SER A 200 7.89 -0.19 -19.54
CA SER A 200 7.44 0.50 -20.75
C SER A 200 7.95 1.93 -20.90
N VAL A 201 8.47 2.57 -19.85
CA VAL A 201 8.76 4.01 -19.89
C VAL A 201 10.10 4.38 -19.23
N VAL A 202 10.89 5.19 -19.93
CA VAL A 202 11.95 5.99 -19.30
C VAL A 202 11.28 7.21 -18.68
N PHE A 203 11.08 7.18 -17.36
CA PHE A 203 10.53 8.33 -16.64
C PHE A 203 11.56 9.46 -16.53
N ASN A 204 11.21 10.59 -17.11
CA ASN A 204 11.87 11.88 -16.98
C ASN A 204 10.81 12.99 -16.97
N ASP A 205 11.22 14.22 -16.64
CA ASP A 205 10.32 15.37 -16.54
C ASP A 205 9.43 15.55 -17.78
N ALA A 206 9.97 15.35 -18.98
CA ALA A 206 9.20 15.51 -20.21
C ALA A 206 8.10 14.44 -20.36
N THR A 207 8.40 13.18 -20.04
CA THR A 207 7.40 12.10 -20.07
C THR A 207 6.30 12.30 -19.01
N VAL A 208 6.67 12.78 -17.82
CA VAL A 208 5.72 13.08 -16.74
C VAL A 208 4.78 14.23 -17.16
N GLN A 209 5.34 15.34 -17.64
CA GLN A 209 4.56 16.51 -18.09
C GLN A 209 3.60 16.15 -19.23
N LYS A 210 4.03 15.29 -20.16
CA LYS A 210 3.17 14.79 -21.24
C LYS A 210 2.02 13.94 -20.69
N SER A 211 2.30 13.06 -19.72
CA SER A 211 1.27 12.22 -19.08
C SER A 211 0.21 13.07 -18.38
N ILE A 212 0.65 14.03 -17.55
CA ILE A 212 -0.22 14.99 -16.86
C ILE A 212 -1.08 15.75 -17.88
N SER A 213 -0.45 16.32 -18.91
CA SER A 213 -1.16 17.07 -19.96
C SER A 213 -2.18 16.23 -20.73
N SER A 214 -1.92 14.93 -20.89
CA SER A 214 -2.86 14.02 -21.56
C SER A 214 -4.05 13.69 -20.66
N HIS A 215 -3.80 13.46 -19.36
CA HIS A 215 -4.84 13.20 -18.38
C HIS A 215 -5.78 14.41 -18.23
N LEU A 216 -5.22 15.61 -18.03
CA LEU A 216 -5.98 16.87 -17.92
C LEU A 216 -6.77 17.28 -19.18
N LYS A 217 -6.55 16.62 -20.32
CA LYS A 217 -7.35 16.83 -21.55
C LYS A 217 -8.50 15.84 -21.67
N LYS A 218 -8.41 14.71 -20.96
CA LYS A 218 -9.39 13.63 -21.00
C LYS A 218 -10.50 13.84 -19.95
N HIS A 219 -10.20 14.63 -18.92
CA HIS A 219 -11.07 15.00 -17.80
C HIS A 219 -11.17 16.53 -17.74
#